data_AF-A0A935SSC5-F1
#
_entry.id   AF-A0A935SSC5-F1
#
_cell.length_a   1.000
_cell.length_b   1.000
_cell.length_c   1.000
_cell.angle_alpha   90.00
_cell.angle_beta   90.00
_cell.angle_gamma   90.00
#
_symmetry.space_group_name_H-M   'P 1'
#
loop_
_entity.id
_entity.type
_entity.pdbx_description
1 polymer ?
#
loop_
_entity_poly.entity_id
_entity_poly.type
_entity_poly.pdbx_seq_one_letter_code
_entity_poly.pdbx_strand_id
1 'polypeptide(L)'
;MSTGVCKDVENYFYGIRILAETTEAKAFILHIKAKRMKKYTFNKYLKKIIERTQNKTIIKKNISIHNLRHSIATHLLEQKIPLEQVRMFLGHSQLESTEIYTHISQQQLKEMINDT
;
A
#
# COMPACT_ATOMS: atom_id res chain seq x y z
N MET A 1 13.17 3.94 0.08
CA MET A 1 12.18 3.53 1.10
C MET A 1 12.48 4.30 2.38
N SER A 2 11.47 4.66 3.18
CA SER A 2 11.75 5.33 4.46
C SER A 2 12.50 4.39 5.41
N THR A 3 13.29 4.97 6.30
CA THR A 3 14.10 4.23 7.28
C THR A 3 13.25 3.32 8.17
N GLY A 4 12.05 3.78 8.55
CA GLY A 4 11.09 2.99 9.32
C GLY A 4 10.63 1.73 8.58
N VAL A 5 10.24 1.85 7.30
CA VAL A 5 9.80 0.68 6.52
C VAL A 5 10.93 -0.32 6.31
N CYS A 6 12.16 0.16 6.05
CA CYS A 6 13.32 -0.73 5.96
C CYS A 6 13.52 -1.52 7.26
N LYS A 7 13.45 -0.85 8.42
CA LYS A 7 13.58 -1.47 9.73
C LYS A 7 12.46 -2.48 10.00
N ASP A 8 11.23 -2.20 9.62
CA ASP A 8 10.11 -3.13 9.78
C ASP A 8 10.29 -4.40 8.93
N VAL A 9 10.75 -4.25 7.69
CA VAL A 9 11.05 -5.38 6.79
C VAL A 9 12.23 -6.19 7.32
N GLU A 10 13.25 -5.52 7.83
CA GLU A 10 14.43 -6.15 8.43
C GLU A 10 14.06 -6.97 9.68
N ASN A 11 13.29 -6.39 10.59
CA ASN A 11 12.78 -7.06 11.78
C ASN A 11 11.93 -8.29 11.42
N TYR A 12 11.07 -8.16 10.41
CA TYR A 12 10.30 -9.29 9.89
C TYR A 12 11.21 -10.38 9.30
N PHE A 13 12.20 -9.98 8.51
CA PHE A 13 13.08 -10.89 7.81
C PHE A 13 13.89 -11.74 8.79
N TYR A 14 14.60 -11.10 9.71
CA TYR A 14 15.46 -11.77 10.68
C TYR A 14 14.66 -12.42 11.83
N GLY A 15 13.57 -11.80 12.28
CA GLY A 15 12.82 -12.29 13.44
C GLY A 15 11.78 -13.37 13.12
N ILE A 16 11.33 -13.47 11.87
CA ILE A 16 10.25 -14.39 11.50
C ILE A 16 10.59 -15.16 10.22
N ARG A 17 11.01 -14.47 9.15
CA ARG A 17 11.05 -15.08 7.82
C ARG A 17 12.13 -16.15 7.69
N ILE A 18 13.33 -15.90 8.19
CA ILE A 18 14.45 -16.86 8.10
C ILE A 18 14.28 -18.03 9.06
N LEU A 19 13.56 -17.84 10.16
CA LEU A 19 13.32 -18.86 11.19
C LEU A 19 12.14 -19.79 10.83
N ALA A 20 11.33 -19.42 9.84
CA ALA A 20 10.15 -20.18 9.46
C ALA A 20 10.51 -21.37 8.56
N GLU A 21 10.20 -22.58 9.03
CA GLU A 21 10.23 -23.79 8.21
C GLU A 21 9.06 -23.78 7.22
N THR A 22 9.34 -23.42 5.96
CA THR A 22 8.34 -23.32 4.90
C THR A 22 8.67 -24.21 3.71
N THR A 23 7.65 -24.88 3.16
CA THR A 23 7.76 -25.58 1.88
C THR A 23 7.68 -24.63 0.68
N GLU A 24 7.39 -23.34 0.89
CA GLU A 24 7.20 -22.34 -0.15
C GLU A 24 8.31 -21.26 -0.08
N ALA A 25 9.57 -21.67 -0.22
CA ALA A 25 10.75 -20.80 -0.05
C ALA A 25 10.72 -19.50 -0.88
N LYS A 26 10.02 -19.48 -2.03
CA LYS A 26 9.85 -18.28 -2.88
C LYS A 26 8.88 -17.23 -2.32
N ALA A 27 8.08 -17.56 -1.30
CA ALA A 27 7.16 -16.61 -0.68
C ALA A 27 7.91 -15.71 0.31
N PHE A 28 7.91 -14.40 0.07
CA PHE A 28 8.53 -13.47 1.01
C PHE A 28 7.66 -13.29 2.26
N ILE A 29 6.37 -12.96 2.09
CA ILE A 29 5.43 -12.81 3.21
C ILE A 29 4.73 -14.14 3.50
N LEU A 30 4.87 -14.61 4.73
CA LEU A 30 4.30 -15.85 5.23
C LEU A 30 3.09 -15.60 6.13
N HIS A 31 2.11 -16.50 6.02
CA HIS A 31 1.04 -16.70 6.97
C HIS A 31 1.56 -17.42 8.22
N ILE A 32 0.82 -17.37 9.34
CA ILE A 32 1.20 -18.00 10.63
C ILE A 32 1.49 -19.51 10.54
N LYS A 33 0.99 -20.18 9.51
CA LYS A 33 1.28 -21.60 9.22
C LYS A 33 2.48 -21.81 8.29
N ALA A 34 3.40 -20.84 8.20
CA ALA A 34 4.57 -20.85 7.32
C ALA A 34 4.28 -21.14 5.83
N LYS A 35 3.12 -20.69 5.33
CA LYS A 35 2.75 -20.75 3.90
C LYS A 35 2.64 -19.35 3.32
N ARG A 36 2.64 -19.19 2.00
CA ARG A 36 2.40 -17.91 1.32
C ARG A 36 1.13 -17.25 1.84
N MET A 37 1.24 -15.98 2.18
CA MET A 37 0.07 -15.19 2.55
C MET A 37 -0.84 -14.97 1.34
N LYS A 38 -2.15 -15.22 1.52
CA LYS A 38 -3.16 -15.02 0.47
C LYS A 38 -3.69 -13.58 0.49
N LYS A 39 -4.20 -13.09 -0.64
CA LYS A 39 -4.73 -11.71 -0.78
C LYS A 39 -5.80 -11.37 0.26
N TYR A 40 -6.79 -12.26 0.48
CA TYR A 40 -7.84 -12.03 1.47
C TYR A 40 -7.31 -11.98 2.92
N THR A 41 -6.19 -12.66 3.19
CA THR A 41 -5.58 -12.72 4.51
C THR A 41 -5.08 -11.35 4.95
N PHE A 42 -4.51 -10.55 4.04
CA PHE A 42 -4.10 -9.17 4.34
C PHE A 42 -5.28 -8.31 4.80
N ASN A 43 -6.40 -8.34 4.07
CA ASN A 43 -7.61 -7.60 4.45
C ASN A 43 -8.17 -8.06 5.80
N LYS A 44 -8.12 -9.38 6.09
CA LYS A 44 -8.52 -9.91 7.39
C LYS A 44 -7.65 -9.36 8.53
N TYR A 45 -6.34 -9.31 8.36
CA TYR A 45 -5.44 -8.74 9.38
C TYR A 45 -5.61 -7.23 9.52
N LEU A 46 -5.78 -6.51 8.41
CA LEU A 46 -6.06 -5.07 8.43
C LEU A 46 -7.34 -4.77 9.22
N LYS A 47 -8.42 -5.53 8.98
CA LYS A 47 -9.68 -5.40 9.74
C LYS A 47 -9.45 -5.58 11.24
N LYS A 48 -8.67 -6.59 11.65
CA LYS A 48 -8.31 -6.79 13.06
C LYS A 48 -7.51 -5.64 13.66
N ILE A 49 -6.57 -5.06 12.88
CA ILE A 49 -5.80 -3.89 13.32
C ILE A 49 -6.73 -2.68 13.50
N ILE A 50 -7.65 -2.45 12.56
CA ILE A 50 -8.66 -1.38 12.64
C ILE A 50 -9.55 -1.56 13.87
N GLU A 51 -10.07 -2.77 14.11
CA GLU A 51 -10.90 -3.07 15.29
C GLU A 51 -10.16 -2.76 16.61
N ARG A 52 -8.85 -3.04 16.68
CA ARG A 52 -8.03 -2.71 17.86
C ARG A 52 -7.86 -1.22 18.13
N THR A 53 -8.08 -0.36 17.14
CA THR A 53 -8.06 1.10 17.36
C THR A 53 -9.26 1.60 18.15
N GLN A 54 -10.33 0.79 18.27
CA GLN A 54 -11.62 1.16 18.89
C GLN A 54 -12.27 2.43 18.30
N ASN A 55 -11.77 2.94 17.16
CA ASN A 55 -12.27 4.13 16.52
C ASN A 55 -13.48 3.79 15.65
N LYS A 56 -14.69 4.09 16.15
CA LYS A 56 -15.96 3.81 15.45
C LYS A 56 -16.00 4.40 14.04
N THR A 57 -15.38 5.56 13.81
CA THR A 57 -15.33 6.21 12.50
C THR A 57 -14.49 5.41 11.51
N ILE A 58 -13.29 4.97 11.92
CA ILE A 58 -12.42 4.15 11.06
C ILE A 58 -13.03 2.77 10.81
N ILE A 59 -13.63 2.16 11.84
CA ILE A 59 -14.31 0.86 11.73
C ILE A 59 -15.45 0.91 10.70
N LYS A 60 -16.25 1.98 10.70
CA LYS A 60 -17.35 2.17 9.73
C LYS A 60 -16.89 2.36 8.29
N LYS A 61 -15.67 2.86 8.06
CA LYS A 61 -15.13 3.14 6.70
C LYS A 61 -14.83 1.87 5.89
N ASN A 62 -14.80 0.68 6.51
CA ASN A 62 -14.55 -0.60 5.83
C ASN A 62 -13.29 -0.58 4.92
N ILE A 63 -12.17 -0.09 5.47
CA ILE A 63 -10.91 0.11 4.75
C ILE A 63 -10.29 -1.24 4.36
N SER A 64 -9.88 -1.34 3.09
CA SER A 64 -9.13 -2.46 2.53
C SER A 64 -7.68 -2.06 2.19
N ILE A 65 -6.85 -3.05 1.87
CA ILE A 65 -5.46 -2.84 1.42
C ILE A 65 -5.39 -1.96 0.15
N HIS A 66 -6.40 -2.07 -0.73
CA HIS A 66 -6.49 -1.23 -1.92
C HIS A 66 -6.73 0.23 -1.56
N ASN A 67 -7.57 0.52 -0.55
CA ASN A 67 -7.77 1.88 -0.07
C ASN A 67 -6.47 2.49 0.47
N LEU A 68 -5.64 1.70 1.16
CA LEU A 68 -4.32 2.17 1.62
C LEU A 68 -3.40 2.53 0.44
N ARG A 69 -3.35 1.67 -0.59
CA ARG A 69 -2.56 1.94 -1.80
C ARG A 69 -3.02 3.22 -2.51
N HIS A 70 -4.33 3.40 -2.68
CA HIS A 70 -4.88 4.63 -3.28
C HIS A 70 -4.60 5.86 -2.43
N SER A 71 -4.69 5.75 -1.09
CA SER A 71 -4.39 6.87 -0.20
C SER A 71 -2.94 7.34 -0.35
N ILE A 72 -1.99 6.41 -0.50
CA ILE A 72 -0.59 6.74 -0.79
C ILE A 72 -0.46 7.42 -2.16
N ALA A 73 -1.14 6.90 -3.18
CA ALA A 73 -1.10 7.47 -4.52
C ALA A 73 -1.64 8.91 -4.56
N THR A 74 -2.81 9.14 -3.96
CA THR A 74 -3.42 10.46 -3.83
C THR A 74 -2.52 11.40 -3.05
N HIS A 75 -1.97 10.95 -1.92
CA HIS A 75 -1.05 11.76 -1.12
C HIS A 75 0.19 12.22 -1.92
N LEU A 76 0.81 11.32 -2.70
CA LEU A 76 1.96 11.68 -3.53
C LEU A 76 1.60 12.69 -4.64
N LEU A 77 0.41 12.57 -5.24
CA LEU A 77 -0.08 13.51 -6.24
C LEU A 77 -0.42 14.87 -5.64
N GLU A 78 -1.01 14.92 -4.44
CA GLU A 78 -1.25 16.16 -3.71
C GLU A 78 0.06 16.90 -3.38
N GLN A 79 1.17 16.17 -3.20
CA GLN A 79 2.52 16.75 -3.08
C GLN A 79 3.14 17.18 -4.42
N LYS A 80 2.34 17.28 -5.49
CA LYS A 80 2.76 17.68 -6.85
C LYS A 80 3.86 16.78 -7.43
N ILE A 81 3.99 15.54 -6.96
CA ILE A 81 4.90 14.56 -7.56
C ILE A 81 4.35 14.19 -8.95
N PRO A 82 5.17 14.19 -10.00
CA PRO A 82 4.71 13.85 -11.35
C PRO A 82 4.05 12.47 -11.41
N LEU A 83 2.94 12.38 -12.14
CA LEU A 83 2.15 11.14 -12.25
C LEU A 83 3.00 9.93 -12.65
N GLU A 84 3.92 10.10 -13.60
CA GLU A 84 4.81 9.00 -14.04
C GLU A 84 5.71 8.48 -12.91
N GLN A 85 6.20 9.35 -12.03
CA GLN A 85 6.98 8.92 -10.87
C GLN A 85 6.11 8.17 -9.86
N VAL A 86 4.88 8.63 -9.64
CA VAL A 86 3.91 7.93 -8.77
C VAL A 86 3.54 6.56 -9.35
N ARG A 87 3.33 6.45 -10.66
CA ARG A 87 3.04 5.18 -11.37
C ARG A 87 4.20 4.20 -11.25
N MET A 88 5.42 4.67 -11.48
CA MET A 88 6.62 3.85 -11.33
C MET A 88 6.77 3.34 -9.89
N PHE A 89 6.53 4.19 -8.89
CA PHE A 89 6.58 3.82 -7.48
C PHE A 89 5.53 2.76 -7.10
N LEU A 90 4.31 2.88 -7.60
CA LEU A 90 3.22 1.94 -7.30
C LEU A 90 3.30 0.62 -8.07
N GLY A 91 4.14 0.54 -9.10
CA GLY A 91 4.28 -0.60 -10.01
C GLY A 91 3.30 -0.55 -11.19
N HIS A 92 3.83 -0.79 -12.39
CA HIS A 92 3.18 -0.57 -13.68
C HIS A 92 1.91 -1.41 -13.97
N SER A 93 1.63 -2.47 -13.20
CA SER A 93 0.74 -3.55 -13.65
C SER A 93 -0.72 -3.47 -13.20
N GLN A 94 -1.11 -2.52 -12.35
CA GLN A 94 -2.50 -2.46 -11.86
C GLN A 94 -2.91 -1.03 -11.53
N LEU A 95 -3.26 -0.28 -12.57
CA LEU A 95 -4.08 0.93 -12.48
C LEU A 95 -5.55 0.51 -12.47
N GLU A 96 -6.02 -0.18 -11.42
CA GLU A 96 -7.46 -0.48 -11.28
C GLU A 96 -8.30 0.80 -11.05
N SER A 97 -7.68 1.99 -11.05
CA SER A 97 -8.33 3.31 -10.97
C SER A 97 -7.68 4.36 -11.89
N THR A 98 -7.37 4.01 -13.14
CA THR A 98 -6.79 4.94 -14.14
C THR A 98 -7.60 6.25 -14.25
N GLU A 99 -8.93 6.20 -14.08
CA GLU A 99 -9.83 7.35 -14.17
C GLU A 99 -9.54 8.46 -13.15
N ILE A 100 -9.29 8.10 -11.88
CA ILE A 100 -8.97 9.09 -10.83
C ILE A 100 -7.63 9.79 -11.14
N TYR A 101 -6.65 9.03 -11.62
CA TYR A 101 -5.34 9.58 -11.97
C TYR A 101 -5.40 10.51 -13.17
N THR A 102 -6.26 10.22 -14.16
CA THR A 102 -6.50 11.10 -15.30
C THR A 102 -7.07 12.44 -14.83
N HIS A 103 -8.08 12.43 -13.96
CA HIS A 103 -8.69 13.66 -13.46
C HIS A 103 -7.72 14.53 -12.64
N ILE A 104 -6.92 13.91 -11.75
CA ILE A 104 -5.93 14.64 -10.96
C ILE A 104 -4.81 15.20 -11.86
N SER A 105 -4.34 14.43 -12.85
CA SER A 105 -3.31 14.89 -13.79
C SER A 105 -3.80 16.06 -14.65
N GLN A 106 -5.07 16.07 -15.07
CA GLN A 106 -5.66 17.20 -15.79
C GLN A 106 -5.71 18.46 -14.93
N GLN A 107 -5.98 18.32 -13.63
CA GLN A 107 -5.97 19.44 -12.69
C GLN A 107 -4.55 19.98 -12.48
N GLN A 108 -3.57 19.10 -12.23
CA GLN A 108 -2.16 19.48 -12.08
C GLN A 108 -1.61 20.20 -13.33
N LEU A 109 -1.94 19.71 -14.53
CA LEU A 109 -1.52 20.34 -15.79
C LEU A 109 -2.09 21.76 -15.93
N LYS A 110 -3.37 21.96 -15.57
CA LYS A 110 -3.99 23.30 -15.56
C LYS A 110 -3.33 24.24 -14.58
N GLU A 111 -2.99 23.76 -13.37
CA GLU A 111 -2.28 24.56 -12.37
C GLU A 111 -0.88 24.98 -12.88
N MET A 112 -0.12 24.07 -13.49
CA MET A 112 1.20 24.41 -14.06
C MET A 112 1.13 25.42 -15.21
N ILE A 113 0.10 25.34 -16.06
CA ILE A 113 -0.08 26.30 -17.17
C ILE A 113 -0.53 27.67 -16.66
N ASN A 114 -1.33 27.74 -15.60
CA ASN A 114 -1.82 29.00 -15.03
C ASN A 114 -0.79 29.71 -14.13
N ASP A 115 0.23 29.00 -13.64
CA ASP A 115 1.36 29.55 -12.87
C ASP A 115 2.48 30.12 -13.77
N THR A 116 2.28 30.20 -15.10
CA THR A 116 3.22 30.79 -16.08
C THR A 116 2.59 31.98 -16.80
#